data_AF-A0A8J7T2T6-F1
#
_entry.id   AF-A0A8J7T2T6-F1
#
_cell.length_a   1.000
_cell.length_b   1.000
_cell.length_c   1.000
_cell.angle_alpha   90.00
_cell.angle_beta   90.00
_cell.angle_gamma   90.00
#
_symmetry.space_group_name_H-M   'P 1'
#
loop_
_entity.id
_entity.type
_entity.pdbx_description
1 polymer ?
#
loop_
_entity_poly.entity_id
_entity_poly.type
_entity_poly.pdbx_seq_one_letter_code
_entity_poly.pdbx_strand_id
1 'polypeptide(L)' 'SGDADPEEARLQLLRGIEQLSQALTDPDSRRLLSAATTAADTRQFYPAMKALRSLLPREERLLAARRPS' A
#
# COMPACT_ATOMS: atom_id res chain seq x y z
N SER A 1 14.84 9.11 -20.47
CA SER A 1 15.26 8.32 -19.30
C SER A 1 13.98 7.72 -18.74
N GLY A 2 13.61 6.51 -19.18
CA GLY A 2 12.19 6.11 -19.23
C GLY A 2 11.81 4.91 -18.39
N ASP A 3 12.67 3.91 -18.28
CA ASP A 3 12.38 2.72 -17.47
C ASP A 3 13.18 2.81 -16.18
N ALA A 4 12.47 2.99 -15.07
CA ALA A 4 13.04 2.71 -13.76
C ALA A 4 13.41 1.23 -13.72
N ASP A 5 14.62 0.93 -13.23
CA ASP A 5 15.05 -0.46 -13.02
C ASP A 5 13.96 -1.18 -12.21
N PRO A 6 13.48 -2.37 -12.61
CA PRO A 6 12.50 -3.13 -11.85
C PRO A 6 12.85 -3.31 -10.38
N GLU A 7 14.15 -3.36 -10.04
CA GLU A 7 14.63 -3.40 -8.68
C GLU A 7 14.48 -2.05 -7.97
N GLU A 8 14.75 -0.94 -8.65
CA GLU A 8 14.51 0.40 -8.10
C GLU A 8 13.01 0.64 -7.87
N ALA A 9 12.16 0.25 -8.83
CA ALA A 9 10.71 0.32 -8.68
C ALA A 9 10.21 -0.54 -7.51
N ARG A 10 10.79 -1.74 -7.31
CA ARG A 10 10.50 -2.60 -6.15
C ARG A 10 10.86 -1.92 -4.83
N LEU A 11 12.05 -1.33 -4.74
CA LEU A 11 12.50 -0.63 -3.53
C LEU A 11 11.65 0.60 -3.22
N GLN A 12 11.28 1.37 -4.24
CA GLN A 12 10.37 2.51 -4.09
C GLN A 12 8.99 2.06 -3.60
N LEU A 13 8.45 0.98 -4.17
CA LEU A 13 7.17 0.42 -3.75
C LEU A 13 7.20 -0.06 -2.29
N LEU A 14 8.23 -0.79 -1.88
CA LEU A 14 8.39 -1.28 -0.51
C LEU A 14 8.49 -0.13 0.50
N ARG A 15 9.22 0.93 0.17
CA ARG A 15 9.29 2.15 1.00
C ARG A 15 7.92 2.81 1.14
N GLY A 16 7.15 2.92 0.05
CA GLY A 16 5.79 3.45 0.10
C GLY A 16 4.85 2.61 0.96
N ILE A 17 4.92 1.27 0.86
CA ILE A 17 4.14 0.36 1.70
C ILE A 17 4.48 0.54 3.18
N GLU A 18 5.77 0.70 3.50
CA GLU A 18 6.22 0.94 4.88
C GLU A 18 5.70 2.29 5.43
N GLN A 19 5.72 3.35 4.62
CA GLN A 19 5.13 4.63 5.03
C GLN A 19 3.63 4.51 5.32
N LEU A 20 2.90 3.77 4.47
CA LEU A 20 1.48 3.51 4.70
C LEU A 20 1.24 2.66 5.96
N SER A 21 2.12 1.73 6.29
CA SER A 21 2.00 0.90 7.51
C SER A 21 2.12 1.70 8.81
N GLN A 22 2.89 2.79 8.77
CA GLN A 22 3.05 3.73 9.88
C GLN A 22 1.81 4.63 10.03
N ALA A 23 1.15 4.98 8.93
CA ALA A 23 -0.05 5.83 8.95
C ALA A 23 -1.35 5.03 9.23
N LEU A 24 -1.49 3.86 8.62
CA LEU A 24 -2.69 3.02 8.66
C LEU A 24 -2.51 1.87 9.66
N THR A 25 -2.86 2.15 10.92
CA THR A 25 -2.61 1.21 12.03
C THR A 25 -3.77 0.24 12.29
N ASP A 26 -4.89 0.37 11.59
CA ASP A 26 -6.04 -0.52 11.76
C ASP A 26 -5.73 -1.95 11.26
N PRO A 27 -6.32 -2.99 11.88
CA PRO A 27 -5.99 -4.38 11.57
C PRO A 27 -6.21 -4.77 10.11
N ASP A 28 -7.24 -4.21 9.49
CA ASP A 28 -7.62 -4.50 8.11
C ASP A 28 -6.59 -3.95 7.13
N SER A 29 -6.17 -2.69 7.30
CA SER A 29 -5.11 -2.06 6.52
C SER A 29 -3.79 -2.79 6.70
N ARG A 30 -3.42 -3.18 7.94
CA ARG A 30 -2.20 -3.96 8.19
C ARG A 30 -2.19 -5.29 7.43
N ARG A 31 -3.32 -5.97 7.32
CA ARG A 31 -3.44 -7.23 6.55
C ARG A 31 -3.19 -6.99 5.05
N LEU A 32 -3.76 -5.92 4.50
CA LEU A 32 -3.58 -5.57 3.08
C LEU A 32 -2.13 -5.12 2.79
N LEU A 33 -1.54 -4.33 3.68
CA LEU A 33 -0.15 -3.88 3.55
C LEU A 33 0.84 -5.06 3.67
N SER A 34 0.61 -6.00 4.58
CA SER A 34 1.41 -7.23 4.66
C SER A 34 1.35 -8.07 3.38
N ALA A 35 0.17 -8.17 2.76
CA ALA A 35 0.01 -8.86 1.48
C ALA A 35 0.73 -8.10 0.35
N ALA A 36 0.65 -6.77 0.33
CA ALA A 36 1.37 -5.93 -0.62
C ALA A 36 2.89 -6.07 -0.48
N THR A 37 3.43 -6.08 0.75
CA THR A 37 4.85 -6.30 1.02
C THR A 37 5.32 -7.64 0.49
N THR A 38 4.59 -8.72 0.78
CA THR A 38 4.94 -10.07 0.32
C THR A 38 4.94 -10.16 -1.22
N ALA A 39 3.95 -9.54 -1.86
CA ALA A 39 3.86 -9.50 -3.31
C ALA A 39 4.99 -8.66 -3.92
N ALA A 40 5.30 -7.49 -3.37
CA ALA A 40 6.39 -6.64 -3.84
C ALA A 40 7.76 -7.32 -3.66
N ASP A 41 7.99 -7.99 -2.53
CA ASP A 41 9.24 -8.69 -2.25
C ASP A 41 9.47 -9.86 -3.23
N THR A 42 8.39 -10.57 -3.58
CA THR A 42 8.41 -11.64 -4.60
C THR A 42 8.27 -11.13 -6.04
N ARG A 43 8.41 -9.82 -6.28
CA ARG A 43 8.29 -9.16 -7.61
C ARG A 43 6.95 -9.37 -8.32
N GLN A 44 5.90 -9.67 -7.56
CA GLN A 44 4.53 -9.76 -8.02
C GLN A 44 3.84 -8.39 -7.93
N PHE A 45 4.19 -7.49 -8.86
CA PHE A 45 3.73 -6.09 -8.81
C PHE A 45 2.21 -5.93 -8.96
N TYR A 46 1.57 -6.71 -9.82
CA TYR A 46 0.11 -6.61 -9.99
C TYR A 46 -0.66 -6.98 -8.71
N PRO A 47 -0.37 -8.12 -8.05
CA PRO A 47 -0.94 -8.40 -6.72
C PRO A 47 -0.64 -7.33 -5.67
N ALA A 48 0.57 -6.77 -5.65
CA ALA A 48 0.92 -5.68 -4.73
C ALA A 48 0.03 -4.44 -4.97
N MET A 49 -0.10 -4.00 -6.22
CA MET A 49 -0.95 -2.87 -6.59
C MET A 49 -2.43 -3.13 -6.32
N LYS A 50 -2.91 -4.37 -6.50
CA LYS A 50 -4.30 -4.74 -6.18
C LYS A 50 -4.57 -4.64 -4.68
N ALA A 51 -3.64 -5.09 -3.84
CA ALA A 51 -3.75 -4.96 -2.39
C ALA A 51 -3.76 -3.48 -1.97
N LEU A 52 -2.87 -2.65 -2.52
CA LEU A 52 -2.81 -1.22 -2.27
C LEU A 52 -4.10 -0.49 -2.67
N ARG A 53 -4.65 -0.76 -3.86
CA ARG A 53 -5.93 -0.18 -4.31
C ARG A 53 -7.11 -0.52 -3.38
N SER A 54 -7.02 -1.64 -2.66
CA SER A 54 -8.06 -2.06 -1.71
C SER A 54 -8.06 -1.23 -0.40
N LEU A 55 -7.05 -0.36 -0.21
CA LEU A 55 -6.98 0.60 0.90
C LEU A 55 -7.81 1.86 0.64
N LEU A 56 -8.00 2.28 -0.62
CA LEU A 56 -8.68 3.54 -0.97
C LEU A 56 -10.08 3.68 -0.35
N PRO A 57 -10.96 2.66 -0.40
CA PRO A 57 -12.30 2.79 0.20
C PRO A 57 -12.25 2.88 1.74
N ARG A 58 -11.17 2.40 2.36
CA ARG A 58 -10.97 2.48 3.82
C ARG A 58 -10.53 3.87 4.23
N GLU A 59 -9.60 4.46 3.48
CA GLU A 59 -9.18 5.86 3.68
C GLU A 59 -10.37 6.81 3.56
N GLU A 60 -11.22 6.63 2.54
CA GLU A 60 -12.45 7.41 2.38
C GLU A 60 -13.38 7.30 3.60
N ARG A 61 -13.59 6.07 4.12
CA ARG A 61 -14.43 5.85 5.31
C ARG A 61 -13.83 6.49 6.56
N LEU A 62 -12.52 6.37 6.78
CA LEU A 62 -11.83 6.97 7.92
C LEU A 62 -11.86 8.51 7.85
N LEU A 63 -11.63 9.09 6.68
CA LEU A 63 -11.70 10.54 6.46
C LEU A 63 -13.12 11.07 6.63
N ALA A 64 -14.13 10.36 6.12
CA ALA A 64 -15.53 10.73 6.28
C ALA A 64 -15.98 10.66 7.75
N ALA A 65 -15.58 9.62 8.49
CA ALA A 65 -15.89 9.48 9.92
C ALA A 65 -15.21 10.55 10.80
N ARG A 66 -14.14 11.19 10.31
CA ARG A 66 -13.39 12.23 11.02
C ARG A 66 -13.96 13.64 10.83
N ARG A 67 -14.90 13.86 9.91
CA ARG A 67 -15.56 15.16 9.74
C ARG A 67 -16.71 15.27 10.76
N PRO A 68 -16.66 16.20 11.72
CA PRO A 68 -17.79 16.43 12.61
C PRO A 68 -18.99 16.93 11.78
N SER A 69 -20.17 16.39 12.10
CA SER A 69 -21.45 16.84 11.54
C SER A 69 -21.87 18.19 12.10
#